data_AF-A0A7X8I2B7-F1
#
_entry.id   AF-A0A7X8I2B7-F1
#
_cell.length_a   1.000
_cell.length_b   1.000
_cell.length_c   1.000
_cell.angle_alpha   90.00
_cell.angle_beta   90.00
_cell.angle_gamma   90.00
#
_symmetry.space_group_name_H-M   'P 1'
#
loop_
_entity.id
_entity.type
_entity.pdbx_description
1 polymer ?
#
loop_
_entity_poly.entity_id
_entity_poly.type
_entity_poly.pdbx_seq_one_letter_code
_entity_poly.pdbx_strand_id
1 'polypeptide(L)' 'MWRVVYIAPNQSMAETLKGALIKEGVLVTLRSIGKGSNQTGDGSVEILVSESEAEEAHEIINKSL' A
#
# COMPACT_ATOMS: atom_id res chain seq x y z
N MET A 1 -11.88 5.58 9.74
CA MET A 1 -10.57 6.27 9.70
C MET A 1 -9.63 5.46 8.79
N TRP A 2 -8.63 6.07 8.14
CA TRP A 2 -7.67 5.35 7.27
C TRP A 2 -6.41 4.99 8.07
N ARG A 3 -5.87 3.79 7.85
CA ARG A 3 -4.67 3.29 8.55
C ARG A 3 -3.64 2.79 7.55
N VAL A 4 -2.37 3.13 7.79
CA VAL A 4 -1.24 2.59 7.03
C VAL A 4 -0.96 1.17 7.50
N VAL A 5 -1.04 0.21 6.58
CA VAL A 5 -0.77 -1.22 6.87
C VAL A 5 0.57 -1.69 6.34
N TYR A 6 1.12 -0.99 5.35
CA TYR A 6 2.40 -1.32 4.74
C TYR A 6 3.02 -0.11 4.02
N ILE A 7 4.35 -0.10 3.90
CA ILE A 7 5.09 0.90 3.12
C ILE A 7 5.90 0.16 2.07
N ALA A 8 5.46 0.23 0.82
CA ALA A 8 6.18 -0.34 -0.30
C ALA A 8 7.40 0.52 -0.66
N PRO A 9 8.53 -0.09 -1.06
CA PRO A 9 9.76 0.63 -1.42
C PRO A 9 9.68 1.30 -2.80
N ASN A 10 8.70 0.95 -3.63
CA ASN A 10 8.47 1.54 -4.94
C ASN A 10 6.99 1.47 -5.34
N GLN A 11 6.63 2.22 -6.38
CA GLN A 11 5.25 2.29 -6.89
C GLN A 11 4.75 0.95 -7.46
N SER A 12 5.60 0.22 -8.17
CA SER A 12 5.24 -1.06 -8.81
C SER A 12 4.78 -2.11 -7.80
N MET A 13 5.50 -2.24 -6.69
CA MET A 13 5.15 -3.15 -5.61
C MET A 13 3.87 -2.70 -4.89
N ALA A 14 3.70 -1.38 -4.71
CA ALA A 14 2.48 -0.83 -4.14
C ALA A 14 1.24 -1.13 -5.00
N GLU A 15 1.36 -1.01 -6.32
CA GLU A 15 0.29 -1.34 -7.28
C GLU A 15 -0.02 -2.84 -7.30
N THR A 16 0.99 -3.69 -7.19
CA THR A 16 0.82 -5.15 -7.11
C THR A 16 0.04 -5.53 -5.86
N LEU A 17 0.44 -5.02 -4.70
CA LEU A 17 -0.25 -5.26 -3.42
C LEU A 17 -1.66 -4.65 -3.42
N LYS A 18 -1.84 -3.46 -4.01
CA LYS A 18 -3.17 -2.87 -4.20
C LYS A 18 -4.09 -3.79 -5.01
N GLY A 19 -3.59 -4.39 -6.08
CA GLY A 19 -4.35 -5.34 -6.90
C GLY A 19 -4.80 -6.57 -6.10
N ALA A 20 -3.90 -7.13 -5.28
CA ALA A 20 -4.23 -8.26 -4.41
C ALA A 20 -5.33 -7.88 -3.39
N LEU A 21 -5.22 -6.72 -2.76
CA LEU A 21 -6.21 -6.22 -1.79
C LEU A 21 -7.58 -5.97 -2.44
N ILE A 22 -7.62 -5.33 -3.60
CA ILE A 22 -8.88 -5.07 -4.32
C ILE A 22 -9.54 -6.37 -4.75
N LYS A 23 -8.76 -7.39 -5.15
CA LYS A 23 -9.28 -8.68 -5.58
C LYS A 23 -10.06 -9.39 -4.45
N GLU A 24 -9.61 -9.23 -3.21
CA GLU A 24 -10.28 -9.80 -2.03
C GLU A 24 -11.41 -8.89 -1.53
N GLY A 25 -11.64 -7.72 -2.14
CA GLY A 25 -12.71 -6.79 -1.79
C GLY A 25 -12.31 -5.70 -0.80
N VAL A 26 -11.01 -5.58 -0.47
CA VAL A 26 -10.51 -4.61 0.50
C VAL A 26 -10.37 -3.21 -0.11
N LEU A 27 -10.89 -2.20 0.58
CA LEU A 27 -10.75 -0.81 0.18
C LEU A 27 -9.32 -0.30 0.47
N VAL A 28 -8.57 0.03 -0.58
CA VAL A 28 -7.16 0.47 -0.48
C VAL A 28 -6.90 1.78 -1.21
N THR A 29 -6.11 2.64 -0.56
CA THR A 29 -5.59 3.89 -1.11
C THR A 29 -4.06 3.88 -1.06
N LEU A 30 -3.42 4.31 -2.14
CA LEU A 30 -1.97 4.47 -2.18
C LEU A 30 -1.60 5.94 -1.96
N ARG A 31 -0.61 6.18 -1.09
CA ARG A 31 -0.05 7.52 -0.86
C ARG A 31 1.46 7.48 -1.05
N SER A 32 1.94 8.08 -2.14
CA SER A 32 3.37 8.19 -2.39
C SER A 32 4.00 9.19 -1.40
N ILE A 33 5.08 8.77 -0.73
CA ILE A 33 5.91 9.60 0.14
C ILE A 33 7.26 9.78 -0.54
N GLY A 34 7.70 11.03 -0.73
CA GLY A 34 9.06 11.32 -1.21
C GLY A 34 9.17 12.02 -2.56
N LYS A 35 8.12 12.62 -3.12
CA LYS A 35 8.28 13.62 -4.19
C LYS A 35 8.68 14.97 -3.61
N GLY A 36 9.86 15.03 -3.00
CA GLY A 36 10.66 16.25 -2.99
C GLY A 36 11.28 16.40 -4.39
N SER A 37 11.20 17.59 -4.97
CA SER A 37 11.43 17.94 -6.38
C SER A 37 12.81 17.60 -7.00
N ASN A 38 13.65 16.75 -6.39
CA ASN A 38 15.02 16.56 -6.86
C ASN A 38 15.70 15.20 -6.52
N GLN A 39 14.94 14.14 -6.22
CA GLN A 39 15.54 12.82 -5.96
C GLN A 39 15.09 11.76 -6.96
N THR A 40 16.06 11.29 -7.75
CA THR A 40 15.99 10.13 -8.65
C THR A 40 15.92 8.86 -7.82
N GLY A 41 14.73 8.52 -7.33
CA GLY A 41 14.45 7.25 -6.68
C GLY A 41 12.94 7.05 -6.66
N ASP A 42 12.48 5.84 -6.96
CA ASP A 42 11.09 5.45 -6.74
C ASP A 42 10.76 5.70 -5.27
N GLY A 43 10.04 6.79 -4.99
CA GLY A 43 9.66 7.14 -3.63
C GLY A 43 8.81 6.03 -3.01
N SER A 44 9.01 5.79 -1.73
CA SER A 44 8.20 4.82 -0.97
C SER A 44 6.71 5.16 -1.08
N VAL A 45 5.85 4.15 -0.98
CA VAL A 45 4.40 4.33 -1.11
C VAL A 45 3.71 3.67 0.07
N GLU A 46 2.96 4.46 0.83
CA GLU A 46 2.08 3.95 1.87
C GLU A 46 0.85 3.29 1.26
N ILE A 47 0.53 2.11 1.76
CA ILE A 47 -0.70 1.40 1.49
C ILE A 47 -1.62 1.65 2.68
N LEU A 48 -2.72 2.37 2.42
CA LEU A 48 -3.73 2.70 3.41
C LEU A 48 -5.00 1.90 3.17
N VAL A 49 -5.60 1.40 4.23
CA VAL A 49 -6.89 0.71 4.20
C VAL A 49 -7.82 1.27 5.27
N SER A 50 -9.10 0.89 5.24
CA SER A 50 -10.00 1.21 6.33
C SER A 50 -9.54 0.52 7.62
N GLU A 51 -9.72 1.18 8.76
CA GLU A 51 -9.31 0.61 10.05
C GLU A 51 -9.94 -0.76 10.34
N SER A 52 -11.19 -0.98 9.90
CA SER A 52 -11.91 -2.24 10.07
C SER A 52 -11.33 -3.39 9.24
N GLU A 53 -10.62 -3.09 8.15
CA GLU A 53 -10.02 -4.07 7.24
C GLU A 53 -8.51 -4.21 7.45
N ALA A 54 -7.93 -3.50 8.44
CA ALA A 54 -6.48 -3.42 8.61
C ALA A 54 -5.81 -4.77 8.89
N GLU A 55 -6.47 -5.65 9.65
CA GLU A 55 -5.97 -6.98 9.98
C GLU A 55 -5.99 -7.90 8.76
N GLU A 56 -7.11 -7.96 8.05
CA GLU A 56 -7.28 -8.73 6.82
C GLU A 56 -6.29 -8.28 5.73
N ALA A 57 -6.15 -6.97 5.53
CA ALA A 57 -5.20 -6.42 4.59
C ALA A 57 -3.76 -6.84 4.91
N HIS A 58 -3.39 -6.88 6.19
CA HIS A 58 -2.06 -7.31 6.61
C HIS A 58 -1.81 -8.79 6.28
N GLU A 59 -2.80 -9.66 6.47
CA GLU A 59 -2.70 -11.07 6.08
C GLU A 59 -2.55 -11.26 4.56
N ILE A 60 -3.32 -10.51 3.76
CA ILE A 60 -3.24 -10.56 2.29
C ILE A 60 -1.86 -10.11 1.80
N ILE A 61 -1.33 -9.03 2.38
CA ILE A 61 0.01 -8.53 2.06
C ILE A 61 1.06 -9.58 2.38
N ASN A 62 1.04 -10.18 3.57
CA ASN A 62 2.01 -11.21 3.95
C ASN A 62 1.96 -12.46 3.07
N LYS A 63 0.79 -12.80 2.50
CA LYS A 63 0.66 -13.90 1.53
C LYS A 63 1.14 -13.54 0.12
N SER A 64 1.24 -12.25 -0.19
CA SER A 64 1.59 -11.73 -1.52
C SER A 64 3.04 -11.24 -1.63
N LEU A 65 3.77 -11.20 -0.51
CA LEU A 65 5.22 -10.97 -0.43
C LEU A 65 6.00 -12.26 -0.72
#